data_AF-A0A520IFC2-F1
#
_entry.id   AF-A0A520IFC2-F1
#
_cell.length_a   1.000
_cell.length_b   1.000
_cell.length_c   1.000
_cell.angle_alpha   90.00
_cell.angle_beta   90.00
_cell.angle_gamma   90.00
#
_symmetry.space_group_name_H-M   'P 1'
#
loop_
_entity.id
_entity.type
_entity.pdbx_description
1 polymer ?
#
loop_
_entity_poly.entity_id
_entity_poly.type
_entity_poly.pdbx_seq_one_letter_code
_entity_poly.pdbx_strand_id
1 'polypeptide(L)'
;LWKTELAAEPLDTPERRAGLKQRLLELAGGITDSSVRSEYQAEFRRRFDALFAVQRRPFVPFEKRTGPWKPPHAPITADVRAFHAAGIDRVLAKAVLAGLIRHPAEIARHMEILGSLKLVDGALGRLFEAVVDLALEDQALDSGRLITILARSGFDAIASDLLRADTMPYTFTAEAGDPARARADLDEAIAILVARPEVDLALATATSAMQADFTDEAFGRQVALVREKQALEDRLANLVQSNEDARAYGPEGN
;
A
#
# COMPACT_ATOMS: atom_id res chain seq x y z
N LEU A 1 -38.39 2.61 11.41
CA LEU A 1 -37.32 1.66 10.99
C LEU A 1 -36.01 2.41 10.81
N TRP A 2 -35.64 2.90 9.62
CA TRP A 2 -34.32 3.55 9.40
C TRP A 2 -34.00 4.70 10.38
N LYS A 3 -34.91 5.67 10.53
CA LYS A 3 -34.72 6.82 11.45
C LYS A 3 -34.73 6.43 12.94
N THR A 4 -35.32 5.28 13.27
CA THR A 4 -35.45 4.78 14.64
C THR A 4 -34.15 4.09 15.06
N GLU A 5 -33.58 3.27 14.17
CA GLU A 5 -32.27 2.61 14.38
C GLU A 5 -31.11 3.61 14.39
N LEU A 6 -31.18 4.65 13.56
CA LEU A 6 -30.14 5.69 13.50
C LEU A 6 -30.06 6.55 14.77
N ALA A 7 -31.14 6.62 15.55
CA ALA A 7 -31.22 7.41 16.77
C ALA A 7 -30.94 6.61 18.05
N ALA A 8 -30.74 5.29 17.93
CA ALA A 8 -30.58 4.39 19.08
C ALA A 8 -29.19 4.46 19.71
N GLU A 9 -28.15 4.83 18.96
CA GLU A 9 -26.76 4.78 19.43
C GLU A 9 -25.83 5.73 18.66
N PRO A 10 -24.79 6.31 19.29
CA PRO A 10 -23.78 7.12 18.58
C PRO A 10 -22.98 6.27 17.57
N LEU A 11 -22.75 6.79 16.35
CA LEU A 11 -22.12 6.04 15.23
C LEU A 11 -20.69 6.54 14.91
N ASP A 12 -20.00 6.98 15.94
CA ASP A 12 -18.69 7.61 15.93
C ASP A 12 -17.51 6.62 15.76
N THR A 13 -17.70 5.33 16.09
CA THR A 13 -16.65 4.30 15.96
C THR A 13 -16.93 3.28 14.85
N PRO A 14 -15.90 2.68 14.22
CA PRO A 14 -16.08 1.61 13.23
C PRO A 14 -16.84 0.39 13.75
N GLU A 15 -16.67 0.01 15.02
CA GLU A 15 -17.35 -1.13 15.66
C GLU A 15 -18.86 -0.87 15.77
N ARG A 16 -19.25 0.36 16.15
CA ARG A 16 -20.65 0.77 16.24
C ARG A 16 -21.31 0.87 14.86
N ARG A 17 -20.55 1.29 13.85
CA ARG A 17 -20.99 1.27 12.44
C ARG A 17 -21.23 -0.15 11.92
N ALA A 18 -20.38 -1.10 12.31
CA ALA A 18 -20.58 -2.52 12.00
C ALA A 18 -21.82 -3.09 12.72
N GLY A 19 -22.07 -2.71 13.98
CA GLY A 19 -23.26 -3.09 14.73
C GLY A 19 -24.57 -2.56 14.13
N LEU A 20 -24.58 -1.33 13.61
CA LEU A 20 -25.73 -0.81 12.84
C LEU A 20 -25.97 -1.62 11.56
N LYS A 21 -24.91 -1.97 10.84
CA LYS A 21 -25.00 -2.77 9.61
C LYS A 21 -25.60 -4.16 9.88
N GLN A 22 -25.20 -4.83 10.96
CA GLN A 22 -25.77 -6.12 11.36
C GLN A 22 -27.27 -6.04 11.70
N ARG A 23 -27.69 -5.05 12.51
CA ARG A 23 -29.11 -4.85 12.85
C ARG A 23 -29.99 -4.62 11.62
N LEU A 24 -29.51 -3.83 10.66
CA LEU A 24 -30.23 -3.58 9.39
C LEU A 24 -30.38 -4.84 8.54
N LEU A 25 -29.38 -5.72 8.55
CA LEU A 25 -29.43 -7.01 7.85
C LEU A 25 -30.39 -7.99 8.53
N GLU A 26 -30.41 -8.01 9.87
CA GLU A 26 -31.33 -8.84 10.66
C GLU A 26 -32.79 -8.43 10.44
N LEU A 27 -33.07 -7.11 10.43
CA LEU A 27 -34.39 -6.57 10.11
C LEU A 27 -34.84 -6.92 8.69
N ALA A 28 -33.93 -6.90 7.71
CA ALA A 28 -34.23 -7.35 6.36
C ALA A 28 -34.44 -8.87 6.28
N GLY A 29 -33.69 -9.65 7.09
CA GLY A 29 -33.79 -11.10 7.18
C GLY A 29 -35.17 -11.61 7.64
N GLY A 30 -35.90 -10.81 8.41
CA GLY A 30 -37.28 -11.11 8.84
C GLY A 30 -38.33 -11.02 7.71
N ILE A 31 -37.98 -10.56 6.52
CA ILE A 31 -38.90 -10.45 5.38
C ILE A 31 -39.06 -11.82 4.71
N THR A 32 -40.29 -12.35 4.66
CA THR A 32 -40.60 -13.69 4.12
C THR A 32 -40.31 -13.81 2.62
N ASP A 33 -40.59 -12.77 1.83
CA ASP A 33 -40.36 -12.77 0.38
C ASP A 33 -38.90 -12.44 0.02
N SER A 34 -38.27 -13.33 -0.75
CA SER A 34 -36.86 -13.23 -1.14
C SER A 34 -36.56 -12.04 -2.06
N SER A 35 -37.48 -11.70 -2.98
CA SER A 35 -37.32 -10.58 -3.90
C SER A 35 -37.38 -9.24 -3.15
N VAL A 36 -38.35 -9.12 -2.25
CA VAL A 36 -38.54 -7.95 -1.39
C VAL A 36 -37.37 -7.81 -0.41
N ARG A 37 -36.92 -8.92 0.20
CA ARG A 37 -35.75 -8.95 1.08
C ARG A 37 -34.51 -8.38 0.39
N SER A 38 -34.26 -8.77 -0.86
CA SER A 38 -33.10 -8.33 -1.63
C SER A 38 -33.14 -6.82 -1.91
N GLU A 39 -34.30 -6.28 -2.29
CA GLU A 39 -34.49 -4.85 -2.49
C GLU A 39 -34.28 -4.04 -1.20
N TYR A 40 -34.77 -4.54 -0.07
CA TYR A 40 -34.56 -3.90 1.23
C TYR A 40 -33.09 -3.92 1.66
N GLN A 41 -32.37 -5.02 1.43
CA GLN A 41 -30.94 -5.10 1.71
C GLN A 41 -30.13 -4.11 0.85
N ALA A 42 -30.45 -4.02 -0.45
CA ALA A 42 -29.81 -3.08 -1.36
C ALA A 42 -30.06 -1.63 -0.96
N GLU A 43 -31.30 -1.28 -0.60
CA GLU A 43 -31.68 0.07 -0.18
C GLU A 43 -31.04 0.45 1.17
N PHE A 44 -30.98 -0.46 2.15
CA PHE A 44 -30.26 -0.22 3.40
C PHE A 44 -28.76 -0.03 3.19
N ARG A 45 -28.15 -0.82 2.29
CA ARG A 45 -26.74 -0.65 1.94
C ARG A 45 -26.47 0.70 1.29
N ARG A 46 -27.30 1.08 0.32
CA ARG A 46 -27.21 2.37 -0.38
C ARG A 46 -27.29 3.56 0.59
N ARG A 47 -28.22 3.51 1.54
CA ARG A 47 -28.38 4.58 2.55
C ARG A 47 -27.23 4.61 3.56
N PHE A 48 -26.72 3.45 3.97
CA PHE A 48 -25.53 3.36 4.82
C PHE A 48 -24.33 3.98 4.13
N ASP A 49 -24.07 3.59 2.88
CA ASP A 49 -22.95 4.10 2.10
C ASP A 49 -23.09 5.61 1.85
N ALA A 50 -24.30 6.12 1.60
CA ALA A 50 -24.56 7.55 1.44
C ALA A 50 -24.32 8.38 2.72
N LEU A 51 -24.59 7.82 3.91
CA LEU A 51 -24.37 8.50 5.19
C LEU A 51 -22.88 8.61 5.55
N PHE A 52 -22.07 7.64 5.15
CA PHE A 52 -20.63 7.58 5.47
C PHE A 52 -19.72 7.83 4.27
N ALA A 53 -20.29 8.19 3.11
CA ALA A 53 -19.52 8.55 1.92
C ALA A 53 -18.73 9.84 2.16
N VAL A 54 -17.42 9.79 1.87
CA VAL A 54 -16.57 10.99 1.78
C VAL A 54 -17.06 11.83 0.58
N GLN A 55 -17.51 13.06 0.84
CA GLN A 55 -17.95 14.01 -0.18
C GLN A 55 -16.86 14.21 -1.24
N ARG A 56 -17.04 13.62 -2.42
CA ARG A 56 -16.18 13.87 -3.59
C ARG A 56 -16.43 15.30 -4.07
N ARG A 57 -15.38 16.13 -4.05
CA ARG A 57 -15.46 17.52 -4.54
C ARG A 57 -15.92 17.56 -6.00
N PRO A 58 -16.86 18.46 -6.37
CA PRO A 58 -17.33 18.57 -7.74
C PRO A 58 -16.19 19.00 -8.68
N PHE A 59 -16.15 18.35 -9.84
CA PHE A 59 -15.18 18.62 -10.90
C PHE A 59 -15.39 20.03 -11.46
N VAL A 60 -14.38 20.89 -11.33
CA VAL A 60 -14.33 22.21 -11.96
C VAL A 60 -13.61 22.10 -13.32
N PRO A 61 -14.26 22.45 -14.45
CA PRO A 61 -13.60 22.46 -15.75
C PRO A 61 -12.50 23.53 -15.79
N PHE A 62 -11.30 23.16 -16.23
CA PHE A 62 -10.14 24.05 -16.33
C PHE A 62 -10.17 24.86 -17.64
N GLU A 63 -10.16 26.20 -17.55
CA GLU A 63 -10.01 27.10 -18.70
C GLU A 63 -8.60 27.00 -19.31
N LYS A 64 -8.53 26.91 -20.65
CA LYS A 64 -7.29 26.76 -21.42
C LYS A 64 -6.41 28.02 -21.31
N ARG A 65 -5.29 27.93 -20.59
CA ARG A 65 -4.18 28.89 -20.69
C ARG A 65 -3.27 28.53 -21.87
N THR A 66 -3.07 29.50 -22.76
CA THR A 66 -2.16 29.46 -23.92
C THR A 66 -0.71 29.63 -23.47
N GLY A 67 0.10 28.56 -23.61
CA GLY A 67 1.54 28.55 -23.37
C GLY A 67 2.19 27.34 -24.07
N PRO A 68 3.53 27.32 -24.27
CA PRO A 68 4.21 26.30 -25.08
C PRO A 68 3.98 24.87 -24.55
N TRP A 69 3.50 24.02 -25.45
CA TRP A 69 3.01 22.67 -25.19
C TRP A 69 4.13 21.70 -24.76
N LYS A 70 4.00 21.10 -23.56
CA LYS A 70 4.69 19.86 -23.17
C LYS A 70 3.71 18.69 -23.31
N PRO A 71 4.14 17.52 -23.83
CA PRO A 71 3.24 16.41 -24.09
C PRO A 71 2.62 15.91 -22.76
N PRO A 72 1.28 15.80 -22.68
CA PRO A 72 0.60 15.21 -21.52
C PRO A 72 0.78 13.70 -21.50
N HIS A 73 0.88 13.14 -20.29
CA HIS A 73 0.92 11.71 -20.04
C HIS A 73 -0.30 11.00 -20.67
N ALA A 74 -0.04 9.84 -21.29
CA ALA A 74 -1.00 9.03 -22.03
C ALA A 74 -2.28 8.68 -21.23
N PRO A 75 -3.41 8.42 -21.91
CA PRO A 75 -4.70 8.20 -21.27
C PRO A 75 -4.73 6.94 -20.39
N ILE A 76 -5.35 7.13 -19.23
CA ILE A 76 -5.52 6.18 -18.12
C ILE A 76 -6.44 5.02 -18.55
N THR A 77 -5.85 3.86 -18.86
CA THR A 77 -6.56 2.59 -19.08
C THR A 77 -6.97 1.96 -17.73
N ALA A 78 -7.80 0.91 -17.79
CA ALA A 78 -8.32 0.18 -16.63
C ALA A 78 -7.23 -0.33 -15.65
N ASP A 79 -5.98 -0.44 -16.13
CA ASP A 79 -4.78 -0.77 -15.35
C ASP A 79 -4.51 0.23 -14.22
N VAL A 80 -4.96 1.49 -14.37
CA VAL A 80 -4.77 2.53 -13.35
C VAL A 80 -5.66 2.32 -12.12
N ARG A 81 -6.77 1.56 -12.24
CA ARG A 81 -7.57 1.18 -11.06
C ARG A 81 -6.90 0.10 -10.22
N ALA A 82 -6.16 -0.83 -10.85
CA ALA A 82 -5.28 -1.75 -10.13
C ALA A 82 -4.08 -1.00 -9.51
N PHE A 83 -3.56 0.01 -10.20
CA PHE A 83 -2.44 0.85 -9.74
C PHE A 83 -2.78 1.80 -8.57
N HIS A 84 -4.05 2.15 -8.35
CA HIS A 84 -4.44 3.01 -7.23
C HIS A 84 -4.51 2.29 -5.88
N ALA A 85 -4.62 0.96 -5.85
CA ALA A 85 -4.40 0.16 -4.63
C ALA A 85 -2.90 0.13 -4.26
N ALA A 86 -2.01 0.24 -5.25
CA ALA A 86 -0.55 0.26 -5.11
C ALA A 86 0.05 1.58 -4.62
N GLY A 87 -0.74 2.51 -4.07
CA GLY A 87 -0.25 3.82 -3.61
C GLY A 87 0.76 3.70 -2.46
N ILE A 88 0.47 2.83 -1.49
CA ILE A 88 1.36 2.52 -0.36
C ILE A 88 2.55 1.67 -0.83
N ASP A 89 2.28 0.67 -1.67
CA ASP A 89 3.33 -0.21 -2.21
C ASP A 89 4.35 0.56 -3.04
N ARG A 90 3.94 1.61 -3.75
CA ARG A 90 4.87 2.45 -4.50
C ARG A 90 5.76 3.30 -3.59
N VAL A 91 5.24 3.78 -2.47
CA VAL A 91 6.04 4.53 -1.49
C VAL A 91 7.03 3.60 -0.80
N LEU A 92 6.57 2.43 -0.35
CA LEU A 92 7.43 1.42 0.26
C LEU A 92 8.49 0.90 -0.73
N ALA A 93 8.12 0.58 -1.98
CA ALA A 93 9.05 0.13 -2.99
C ALA A 93 10.10 1.19 -3.34
N LYS A 94 9.72 2.47 -3.41
CA LYS A 94 10.69 3.56 -3.54
C LYS A 94 11.64 3.63 -2.34
N ALA A 95 11.13 3.46 -1.12
CA ALA A 95 11.95 3.48 0.08
C ALA A 95 12.94 2.32 0.09
N VAL A 96 12.47 1.09 -0.16
CA VAL A 96 13.31 -0.11 -0.25
C VAL A 96 14.40 0.09 -1.30
N LEU A 97 14.05 0.62 -2.48
CA LEU A 97 15.03 0.89 -3.52
C LEU A 97 16.08 1.93 -3.10
N ALA A 98 15.68 3.01 -2.43
CA ALA A 98 16.62 3.98 -1.86
C ALA A 98 17.53 3.33 -0.80
N GLY A 99 16.96 2.46 0.05
CA GLY A 99 17.70 1.68 1.04
C GLY A 99 18.73 0.73 0.41
N LEU A 100 18.36 0.01 -0.65
CA LEU A 100 19.26 -0.89 -1.38
C LEU A 100 20.40 -0.13 -2.07
N ILE A 101 20.13 1.07 -2.62
CA ILE A 101 21.18 1.93 -3.18
C ILE A 101 22.18 2.37 -2.11
N ARG A 102 21.68 2.65 -0.90
CA ARG A 102 22.50 3.07 0.25
C ARG A 102 23.24 1.89 0.91
N HIS A 103 22.67 0.69 0.84
CA HIS A 103 23.18 -0.52 1.45
C HIS A 103 23.32 -1.66 0.40
N PRO A 104 24.22 -1.51 -0.60
CA PRO A 104 24.32 -2.45 -1.72
C PRO A 104 24.70 -3.88 -1.29
N ALA A 105 25.36 -4.04 -0.13
CA ALA A 105 25.68 -5.35 0.44
C ALA A 105 24.44 -6.20 0.79
N GLU A 106 23.29 -5.58 1.06
CA GLU A 106 22.05 -6.30 1.36
C GLU A 106 21.39 -6.86 0.08
N ILE A 107 21.70 -6.32 -1.10
CA ILE A 107 21.16 -6.84 -2.38
C ILE A 107 21.55 -8.30 -2.58
N ALA A 108 22.80 -8.65 -2.26
CA ALA A 108 23.30 -10.01 -2.38
C ALA A 108 22.67 -10.98 -1.36
N ARG A 109 22.15 -10.49 -0.23
CA ARG A 109 21.51 -11.34 0.79
C ARG A 109 20.05 -11.66 0.45
N HIS A 110 19.39 -10.74 -0.24
CA HIS A 110 17.98 -10.87 -0.61
C HIS A 110 17.76 -11.33 -2.05
N MET A 111 18.77 -11.91 -2.73
CA MET A 111 18.70 -12.14 -4.18
C MET A 111 17.51 -13.01 -4.61
N GLU A 112 17.19 -14.05 -3.84
CA GLU A 112 16.09 -14.98 -4.16
C GLU A 112 14.74 -14.28 -4.03
N ILE A 113 14.59 -13.51 -2.96
CA ILE A 113 13.40 -12.75 -2.61
C ILE A 113 13.17 -11.63 -3.63
N LEU A 114 14.23 -10.85 -3.91
CA LEU A 114 14.22 -9.74 -4.86
C LEU A 114 14.01 -10.20 -6.31
N GLY A 115 14.49 -11.40 -6.66
CA GLY A 115 14.25 -12.01 -7.96
C GLY A 115 12.77 -12.20 -8.28
N SER A 116 11.93 -12.46 -7.27
CA SER A 116 10.48 -12.58 -7.46
C SER A 116 9.79 -11.24 -7.76
N LEU A 117 10.33 -10.12 -7.24
CA LEU A 117 9.82 -8.77 -7.50
C LEU A 117 10.19 -8.24 -8.90
N LYS A 118 11.22 -8.78 -9.55
CA LYS A 118 11.67 -8.37 -10.90
C LYS A 118 10.61 -8.60 -11.99
N LEU A 119 9.60 -9.43 -11.72
CA LEU A 119 8.53 -9.78 -12.67
C LEU A 119 7.41 -8.72 -12.78
N VAL A 120 7.52 -7.59 -12.06
CA VAL A 120 6.49 -6.54 -12.05
C VAL A 120 6.77 -5.47 -13.12
N ASP A 121 5.85 -5.32 -14.08
CA ASP A 121 5.95 -4.34 -15.17
C ASP A 121 5.97 -2.89 -14.68
N GLY A 122 6.84 -2.06 -15.26
CA GLY A 122 6.83 -0.61 -15.09
C GLY A 122 8.21 0.00 -14.84
N ALA A 123 8.24 1.34 -14.73
CA ALA A 123 9.49 2.08 -14.55
C ALA A 123 10.22 1.75 -13.24
N LEU A 124 9.49 1.37 -12.18
CA LEU A 124 10.06 1.02 -10.89
C LEU A 124 10.64 -0.41 -10.89
N GLY A 125 9.95 -1.37 -11.50
CA GLY A 125 10.45 -2.74 -11.67
C GLY A 125 11.73 -2.79 -12.50
N ARG A 126 11.79 -2.08 -13.64
CA ARG A 126 13.01 -1.95 -14.45
C ARG A 126 14.18 -1.32 -13.71
N LEU A 127 13.90 -0.37 -12.82
CA LEU A 127 14.95 0.24 -12.01
C LEU A 127 15.44 -0.71 -10.92
N PHE A 128 14.52 -1.48 -10.32
CA PHE A 128 14.86 -2.52 -9.37
C PHE A 128 15.76 -3.59 -10.00
N GLU A 129 15.39 -4.04 -11.19
CA GLU A 129 16.18 -4.95 -12.01
C GLU A 129 17.58 -4.36 -12.29
N ALA A 130 17.66 -3.13 -12.79
CA ALA A 130 18.93 -2.47 -13.07
C ALA A 130 19.84 -2.32 -11.82
N VAL A 131 19.27 -2.01 -10.65
CA VAL A 131 20.03 -1.92 -9.39
C VAL A 131 20.56 -3.28 -8.97
N VAL A 132 19.73 -4.33 -9.04
CA VAL A 132 20.15 -5.68 -8.66
C VAL A 132 21.19 -6.23 -9.62
N ASP A 133 20.99 -6.08 -10.93
CA ASP A 133 21.91 -6.58 -11.95
C ASP A 133 23.27 -5.89 -11.84
N LEU A 134 23.27 -4.57 -11.64
CA LEU A 134 24.49 -3.81 -11.41
C LEU A 134 25.24 -4.29 -10.15
N ALA A 135 24.53 -4.47 -9.04
CA ALA A 135 25.12 -4.99 -7.80
C ALA A 135 25.70 -6.42 -7.94
N LEU A 136 25.16 -7.23 -8.86
CA LEU A 136 25.68 -8.56 -9.17
C LEU A 136 26.94 -8.51 -10.04
N GLU A 137 27.04 -7.55 -10.96
CA GLU A 137 28.19 -7.39 -11.86
C GLU A 137 29.43 -6.86 -11.13
N ASP A 138 29.28 -6.01 -10.11
CA ASP A 138 30.39 -5.42 -9.36
C ASP A 138 30.16 -5.55 -7.85
N GLN A 139 30.65 -6.65 -7.26
CA GLN A 139 30.56 -6.93 -5.81
C GLN A 139 31.21 -5.86 -4.92
N ALA A 140 31.97 -4.91 -5.49
CA ALA A 140 32.59 -3.80 -4.79
C ALA A 140 31.86 -2.45 -4.99
N LEU A 141 30.61 -2.46 -5.48
CA LEU A 141 29.82 -1.25 -5.65
C LEU A 141 29.60 -0.52 -4.32
N ASP A 142 30.16 0.69 -4.24
CA ASP A 142 29.72 1.69 -3.28
C ASP A 142 28.47 2.43 -3.78
N SER A 143 27.75 3.07 -2.86
CA SER A 143 26.52 3.80 -3.16
C SER A 143 26.72 4.91 -4.21
N GLY A 144 27.86 5.60 -4.19
CA GLY A 144 28.20 6.68 -5.12
C GLY A 144 28.39 6.20 -6.56
N ARG A 145 29.03 5.05 -6.75
CA ARG A 145 29.19 4.38 -8.04
C ARG A 145 27.85 3.92 -8.58
N LEU A 146 27.01 3.32 -7.74
CA LEU A 146 25.70 2.84 -8.16
C LEU A 146 24.81 4.00 -8.66
N ILE A 147 24.79 5.13 -7.94
CA ILE A 147 24.12 6.37 -8.39
C ILE A 147 24.67 6.85 -9.73
N THR A 148 26.00 6.89 -9.88
CA THR A 148 26.66 7.36 -11.13
C THR A 148 26.27 6.49 -12.32
N ILE A 149 26.19 5.18 -12.14
CA ILE A 149 25.83 4.24 -13.21
C ILE A 149 24.34 4.36 -13.54
N LEU A 150 23.46 4.47 -12.54
CA LEU A 150 22.03 4.73 -12.77
C LEU A 150 21.79 6.02 -13.55
N ALA A 151 22.53 7.08 -13.24
CA ALA A 151 22.46 8.35 -13.97
C ALA A 151 22.88 8.19 -15.45
N ARG A 152 23.95 7.42 -15.71
CA ARG A 152 24.43 7.12 -17.08
C ARG A 152 23.47 6.21 -17.86
N SER A 153 22.75 5.32 -17.18
CA SER A 153 21.80 4.38 -17.79
C SER A 153 20.42 4.98 -18.08
N GLY A 154 20.26 6.31 -17.96
CA GLY A 154 19.00 6.99 -18.27
C GLY A 154 17.98 7.02 -17.11
N PHE A 155 18.39 6.62 -15.91
CA PHE A 155 17.57 6.66 -14.70
C PHE A 155 17.85 7.90 -13.82
N ASP A 156 18.58 8.90 -14.32
CA ASP A 156 19.02 10.09 -13.56
C ASP A 156 17.89 10.80 -12.79
N ALA A 157 16.74 10.99 -13.44
CA ALA A 157 15.58 11.62 -12.80
C ALA A 157 15.02 10.77 -11.64
N ILE A 158 15.09 9.45 -11.74
CA ILE A 158 14.58 8.54 -10.70
C ILE A 158 15.62 8.36 -9.59
N ALA A 159 16.91 8.27 -9.93
CA ALA A 159 17.99 8.25 -8.96
C ALA A 159 17.98 9.55 -8.12
N SER A 160 17.78 10.70 -8.75
CA SER A 160 17.63 11.99 -8.06
C SER A 160 16.37 12.05 -7.19
N ASP A 161 15.24 11.49 -7.63
CA ASP A 161 14.01 11.38 -6.80
C ASP A 161 14.20 10.44 -5.61
N LEU A 162 14.95 9.34 -5.80
CA LEU A 162 15.29 8.39 -4.74
C LEU A 162 16.31 8.95 -3.76
N LEU A 163 17.21 9.84 -4.17
CA LEU A 163 18.11 10.54 -3.24
C LEU A 163 17.38 11.62 -2.44
N ARG A 164 16.23 12.10 -2.91
CA ARG A 164 15.33 12.92 -2.10
C ARG A 164 14.53 12.09 -1.08
N ALA A 165 14.60 10.76 -1.14
CA ALA A 165 13.97 9.85 -0.19
C ALA A 165 14.50 9.96 1.24
N ASP A 166 15.54 10.76 1.50
CA ASP A 166 15.96 11.12 2.85
C ASP A 166 14.81 11.76 3.66
N THR A 167 13.78 12.23 2.96
CA THR A 167 12.51 12.70 3.53
C THR A 167 11.50 11.60 3.88
N MET A 168 11.75 10.34 3.52
CA MET A 168 10.88 9.22 3.89
C MET A 168 11.10 8.81 5.35
N PRO A 169 10.04 8.33 6.02
CA PRO A 169 10.07 8.10 7.46
C PRO A 169 10.66 6.73 7.82
N TYR A 170 11.61 6.21 7.04
CA TYR A 170 12.29 4.94 7.34
C TYR A 170 13.74 5.18 7.76
N THR A 171 14.28 4.28 8.59
CA THR A 171 15.66 4.38 9.08
C THR A 171 16.69 4.15 7.96
N PHE A 172 16.44 3.19 7.07
CA PHE A 172 17.33 2.84 5.96
C PHE A 172 17.36 3.84 4.81
N THR A 173 16.45 4.82 4.80
CA THR A 173 16.52 5.93 3.84
C THR A 173 17.34 7.09 4.36
N ALA A 174 17.60 7.18 5.67
CA ALA A 174 18.36 8.27 6.28
C ALA A 174 19.87 8.14 6.04
N GLU A 175 20.56 9.27 5.88
CA GLU A 175 22.02 9.32 5.72
C GLU A 175 22.77 9.12 7.04
N ALA A 176 22.18 9.56 8.16
CA ALA A 176 22.75 9.43 9.49
C ALA A 176 21.85 8.52 10.36
N GLY A 177 22.44 7.51 11.00
CA GLY A 177 21.74 6.56 11.87
C GLY A 177 22.60 5.33 12.18
N ASP A 178 22.08 4.45 13.04
CA ASP A 178 22.70 3.15 13.33
C ASP A 178 22.61 2.23 12.10
N PRO A 179 23.74 1.84 11.47
CA PRO A 179 23.74 0.99 10.29
C PRO A 179 23.17 -0.41 10.55
N ALA A 180 23.27 -0.94 11.77
CA ALA A 180 22.73 -2.26 12.10
C ALA A 180 21.19 -2.23 12.09
N ARG A 181 20.62 -1.16 12.66
CA ARG A 181 19.17 -0.93 12.67
C ARG A 181 18.63 -0.65 11.28
N ALA A 182 19.30 0.19 10.49
CA ALA A 182 18.91 0.45 9.10
C ALA A 182 18.82 -0.84 8.27
N ARG A 183 19.79 -1.76 8.43
CA ARG A 183 19.76 -3.06 7.75
C ARG A 183 18.58 -3.92 8.21
N ALA A 184 18.36 -4.04 9.51
CA ALA A 184 17.23 -4.83 10.05
C ALA A 184 15.86 -4.28 9.58
N ASP A 185 15.69 -2.96 9.57
CA ASP A 185 14.46 -2.33 9.10
C ASP A 185 14.28 -2.46 7.58
N LEU A 186 15.37 -2.46 6.81
CA LEU A 186 15.35 -2.71 5.37
C LEU A 186 14.95 -4.16 5.06
N ASP A 187 15.47 -5.13 5.82
CA ASP A 187 15.12 -6.54 5.70
C ASP A 187 13.61 -6.75 5.92
N GLU A 188 13.07 -6.15 6.99
CA GLU A 188 11.63 -6.21 7.29
C GLU A 188 10.81 -5.52 6.19
N ALA A 189 11.26 -4.35 5.69
CA ALA A 189 10.59 -3.64 4.61
C ALA A 189 10.54 -4.45 3.30
N ILE A 190 11.62 -5.16 2.95
CA ILE A 190 11.66 -6.08 1.81
C ILE A 190 10.68 -7.23 2.01
N ALA A 191 10.67 -7.86 3.19
CA ALA A 191 9.75 -8.95 3.51
C ALA A 191 8.28 -8.53 3.37
N ILE A 192 7.92 -7.35 3.88
CA ILE A 192 6.58 -6.78 3.75
C ILE A 192 6.23 -6.50 2.28
N LEU A 193 7.16 -5.92 1.52
CA LEU A 193 6.96 -5.58 0.11
C LEU A 193 6.66 -6.84 -0.74
N VAL A 194 7.28 -7.96 -0.40
CA VAL A 194 7.12 -9.24 -1.12
C VAL A 194 5.86 -9.98 -0.71
N ALA A 195 5.51 -9.97 0.59
CA ALA A 195 4.35 -10.69 1.09
C ALA A 195 3.01 -10.04 0.70
N ARG A 196 2.96 -8.70 0.63
CA ARG A 196 1.72 -7.94 0.38
C ARG A 196 0.96 -8.36 -0.89
N PRO A 197 1.59 -8.45 -2.08
CA PRO A 197 0.89 -8.84 -3.31
C PRO A 197 0.25 -10.23 -3.25
N GLU A 198 0.93 -11.19 -2.61
CA GLU A 198 0.41 -12.56 -2.45
C GLU A 198 -0.83 -12.57 -1.54
N VAL A 199 -0.76 -11.87 -0.40
CA VAL A 199 -1.88 -11.75 0.54
C VAL A 199 -3.06 -11.03 -0.11
N ASP A 200 -2.82 -9.96 -0.87
CA ASP A 200 -3.87 -9.22 -1.56
C ASP A 200 -4.55 -10.05 -2.65
N LEU A 201 -3.78 -10.81 -3.44
CA LEU A 201 -4.33 -11.73 -4.43
C LEU A 201 -5.15 -12.82 -3.74
N ALA A 202 -4.62 -13.45 -2.70
CA ALA A 202 -5.31 -14.49 -1.94
C ALA A 202 -6.62 -13.96 -1.33
N LEU A 203 -6.62 -12.73 -0.80
CA LEU A 203 -7.81 -12.07 -0.26
C LEU A 203 -8.84 -11.77 -1.35
N ALA A 204 -8.42 -11.32 -2.54
CA ALA A 204 -9.31 -11.10 -3.67
C ALA A 204 -9.96 -12.41 -4.15
N THR A 205 -9.19 -13.49 -4.23
CA THR A 205 -9.68 -14.83 -4.55
C THR A 205 -10.66 -15.33 -3.50
N ALA A 206 -10.32 -15.23 -2.20
CA ALA A 206 -11.19 -15.64 -1.11
C ALA A 206 -12.49 -14.82 -1.07
N THR A 207 -12.42 -13.53 -1.36
CA THR A 207 -13.59 -12.66 -1.44
C THR A 207 -14.50 -13.03 -2.61
N SER A 208 -13.92 -13.38 -3.77
CA SER A 208 -14.69 -13.86 -4.92
C SER A 208 -15.36 -15.20 -4.64
N ALA A 209 -14.65 -16.14 -3.98
CA ALA A 209 -15.21 -17.42 -3.57
C ALA A 209 -16.36 -17.26 -2.56
N MET A 210 -16.19 -16.37 -1.58
CA MET A 210 -17.24 -16.01 -0.60
C MET A 210 -18.50 -15.46 -1.28
N GLN A 211 -18.35 -14.66 -2.33
CA GLN A 211 -19.49 -14.10 -3.07
C GLN A 211 -20.25 -15.16 -3.86
N ALA A 212 -19.56 -16.21 -4.34
CA ALA A 212 -20.16 -17.30 -5.08
C ALA A 212 -20.86 -18.28 -4.14
N ASP A 213 -20.16 -18.75 -3.10
CA ASP A 213 -20.61 -19.75 -2.15
C ASP A 213 -20.35 -19.30 -0.70
N PHE A 214 -21.42 -18.90 -0.02
CA PHE A 214 -21.35 -18.46 1.38
C PHE A 214 -21.26 -19.67 2.32
N THR A 215 -20.03 -20.04 2.67
CA THR A 215 -19.72 -21.12 3.61
C THR A 215 -18.90 -20.62 4.79
N ASP A 216 -19.02 -21.29 5.95
CA ASP A 216 -18.25 -20.96 7.15
C ASP A 216 -16.73 -21.12 6.90
N GLU A 217 -16.33 -22.09 6.07
CA GLU A 217 -14.93 -22.31 5.69
C GLU A 217 -14.38 -21.16 4.84
N ALA A 218 -15.12 -20.71 3.82
CA ALA A 218 -14.74 -19.55 3.02
C ALA A 218 -14.63 -18.30 3.91
N PHE A 219 -15.48 -18.18 4.93
CA PHE A 219 -15.50 -17.02 5.84
C PHE A 219 -14.30 -17.03 6.76
N GLY A 220 -14.00 -18.19 7.36
CA GLY A 220 -12.80 -18.39 8.14
C GLY A 220 -11.53 -18.04 7.34
N ARG A 221 -11.45 -18.49 6.08
CA ARG A 221 -10.32 -18.18 5.20
C ARG A 221 -10.19 -16.69 4.89
N GLN A 222 -11.31 -16.02 4.58
CA GLN A 222 -11.28 -14.57 4.30
C GLN A 222 -10.87 -13.78 5.55
N VAL A 223 -11.40 -14.11 6.73
CA VAL A 223 -11.03 -13.46 8.00
C VAL A 223 -9.55 -13.67 8.32
N ALA A 224 -9.01 -14.87 8.07
CA ALA A 224 -7.58 -15.14 8.26
C ALA A 224 -6.71 -14.24 7.38
N LEU A 225 -7.04 -14.11 6.08
CA LEU A 225 -6.30 -13.26 5.14
C LEU A 225 -6.41 -11.76 5.47
N VAL A 226 -7.57 -11.30 5.97
CA VAL A 226 -7.71 -9.92 6.46
C VAL A 226 -6.80 -9.66 7.66
N ARG A 227 -6.70 -10.60 8.61
CA ARG A 227 -5.80 -10.49 9.76
C ARG A 227 -4.33 -10.49 9.34
N GLU A 228 -3.98 -11.33 8.37
CA GLU A 228 -2.62 -11.39 7.82
C GLU A 228 -2.24 -10.06 7.15
N LYS A 229 -3.15 -9.49 6.34
CA LYS A 229 -2.96 -8.17 5.75
C LYS A 229 -2.77 -7.09 6.81
N GLN A 230 -3.62 -7.07 7.84
CA GLN A 230 -3.49 -6.12 8.95
C GLN A 230 -2.13 -6.26 9.65
N ALA A 231 -1.67 -7.49 9.89
CA ALA A 231 -0.37 -7.74 10.50
C ALA A 231 0.81 -7.21 9.67
N LEU A 232 0.70 -7.16 8.34
CA LEU A 232 1.69 -6.53 7.46
C LEU A 232 1.62 -4.99 7.51
N GLU A 233 0.44 -4.42 7.73
CA GLU A 233 0.24 -2.99 7.92
C GLU A 233 0.78 -2.52 9.27
N ASP A 234 0.53 -3.28 10.34
CA ASP A 234 1.02 -2.96 11.68
C ASP A 234 2.55 -3.03 11.75
N ARG A 235 3.15 -4.04 11.12
CA ARG A 235 4.62 -4.14 10.98
C ARG A 235 5.21 -2.94 10.24
N LEU A 236 4.58 -2.50 9.15
CA LEU A 236 5.02 -1.32 8.41
C LEU A 236 4.88 -0.04 9.25
N ALA A 237 3.78 0.12 9.97
CA ALA A 237 3.56 1.25 10.87
C ALA A 237 4.59 1.30 12.00
N ASN A 238 4.97 0.14 12.54
CA ASN A 238 6.01 0.03 13.57
C ASN A 238 7.38 0.50 13.05
N LEU A 239 7.74 0.20 11.78
CA LEU A 239 8.99 0.71 11.19
C LEU A 239 9.02 2.24 11.14
N VAL A 240 7.89 2.86 10.77
CA VAL A 240 7.74 4.33 10.71
C VAL A 240 7.82 4.94 12.10
N GLN A 241 7.01 4.44 13.05
CA GLN A 241 6.95 4.95 14.42
C GLN A 241 8.31 4.82 15.12
N SER A 242 8.96 3.67 15.00
CA SER A 242 10.28 3.39 15.57
C SER A 242 11.32 4.41 15.13
N ASN A 243 11.30 4.81 13.85
CA ASN A 243 12.17 5.85 13.32
C ASN A 243 11.81 7.26 13.82
N GLU A 244 10.52 7.59 13.88
CA GLU A 244 10.05 8.88 14.41
C GLU A 244 10.41 9.05 15.89
N ASP A 245 10.22 8.02 16.71
CA ASP A 245 10.60 8.00 18.12
C ASP A 245 12.11 8.20 18.28
N ALA A 246 12.92 7.56 17.43
CA ALA A 246 14.37 7.72 17.44
C ALA A 246 14.81 9.14 17.04
N ARG A 247 14.09 9.79 16.12
CA ARG A 247 14.34 11.19 15.74
C ARG A 247 13.88 12.17 16.82
N ALA A 248 12.78 11.87 17.50
CA ALA A 248 12.24 12.71 18.57
C ALA A 248 13.06 12.63 19.87
N TYR A 249 13.72 11.50 20.13
CA TYR A 249 14.49 11.24 21.36
C TYR A 249 16.02 11.19 21.19
N GLY A 250 16.57 11.54 20.01
CA GLY A 250 18.02 11.54 19.78
C GLY A 250 18.73 12.85 20.16
N PRO A 251 20.02 12.79 20.54
CA PRO A 251 20.50 12.59 21.90
C PRO A 251 20.39 13.87 22.75
N GLU A 252 19.48 13.91 23.73
CA GLU A 252 19.69 14.75 24.91
C GLU A 252 20.54 13.95 25.90
N GLY A 253 21.85 14.23 25.96
CA GLY A 253 22.68 13.79 27.09
C GLY A 253 24.08 13.31 26.76
N ASN A 254 25.02 14.24 26.95
CA ASN A 254 26.46 14.08 27.21
C ASN A 254 27.41 13.95 26.00
#